data_AF-A0A968Q4E5-F1
#
_entry.id   AF-A0A968Q4E5-F1
#
_cell.length_a   1.000
_cell.length_b   1.000
_cell.length_c   1.000
_cell.angle_alpha   90.00
_cell.angle_beta   90.00
_cell.angle_gamma   90.00
#
_symmetry.space_group_name_H-M   'P 1'
#
loop_
_entity.id
_entity.type
_entity.pdbx_description
1 polymer ?
#
loop_
_entity_poly.entity_id
_entity_poly.type
_entity_poly.pdbx_seq_one_letter_code
_entity_poly.pdbx_strand_id
1 'polypeptide(L)'
;MIIVMLNSSRKIFCRYTNHTPQFQIVRISNIPHWFFERTVIPHGYILFDAFQDAQLELHTSTMMDSILSDTIPCIQLIQTHPRQNQTSQFVKNIAQELLTG
;
A
#
# COMPACT_ATOMS: atom_id res chain seq x y z
N MET A 1 -9.21 29.59 -18.15
CA MET A 1 -8.92 28.14 -18.13
C MET A 1 -8.28 27.76 -16.79
N ILE A 2 -9.00 27.98 -15.68
CA ILE A 2 -8.54 27.75 -14.30
C ILE A 2 -9.78 27.29 -13.49
N ILE A 3 -10.36 26.13 -13.80
CA ILE A 3 -11.34 25.46 -12.92
C ILE A 3 -11.23 23.93 -13.10
N VAL A 4 -10.04 23.36 -12.88
CA VAL A 4 -9.91 21.93 -12.57
C VAL A 4 -8.83 21.76 -11.50
N MET A 5 -9.08 22.32 -10.33
CA MET A 5 -8.40 21.93 -9.09
C MET A 5 -9.50 21.82 -8.05
N LEU A 6 -9.45 20.79 -7.20
CA LEU A 6 -10.34 20.50 -6.07
C LEU A 6 -11.48 19.48 -6.32
N ASN A 7 -11.19 18.33 -6.93
CA ASN A 7 -11.63 17.11 -6.25
C ASN A 7 -10.48 16.75 -5.31
N SER A 8 -10.65 17.03 -4.02
CA SER A 8 -9.73 16.56 -2.99
C SER A 8 -9.88 15.05 -2.92
N SER A 9 -9.23 14.32 -3.83
CA SER A 9 -9.08 12.88 -3.73
C SER A 9 -8.27 12.66 -2.45
N ARG A 10 -8.97 12.36 -1.36
CA ARG A 10 -8.34 12.18 -0.05
C ARG A 10 -7.40 11.00 -0.16
N LYS A 11 -6.12 11.24 0.15
CA LYS A 11 -5.17 10.15 0.30
C LYS A 11 -5.56 9.34 1.54
N ILE A 12 -5.63 8.04 1.36
CA ILE A 12 -5.91 7.04 2.39
C ILE A 12 -4.66 6.18 2.60
N PHE A 13 -4.53 5.65 3.81
CA PHE A 13 -3.45 4.72 4.14
C PHE A 13 -3.94 3.30 3.96
N CYS A 14 -3.29 2.55 3.06
CA CYS A 14 -3.72 1.23 2.62
C CYS A 14 -2.76 0.14 3.08
N ARG A 15 -3.29 -1.07 3.24
CA ARG A 15 -2.52 -2.31 3.44
C ARG A 15 -2.96 -3.36 2.43
N TYR A 16 -2.02 -3.87 1.65
CA TYR A 16 -2.21 -5.06 0.82
C TYR A 16 -1.37 -6.22 1.35
N THR A 17 -1.94 -7.42 1.41
CA THR A 17 -1.24 -8.64 1.83
C THR A 17 -1.26 -9.63 0.68
N ASN A 18 -0.08 -10.06 0.25
CA ASN A 18 0.06 -11.13 -0.72
C ASN A 18 -0.07 -12.47 0.02
N HIS A 19 -1.19 -13.17 -0.17
CA HIS A 19 -1.43 -14.49 0.44
C HIS A 19 -0.88 -15.65 -0.40
N THR A 20 -0.26 -15.36 -1.54
CA THR A 20 0.26 -16.38 -2.46
C THR A 20 1.72 -16.74 -2.14
N PRO A 21 2.19 -17.93 -2.57
CA PRO A 21 3.59 -18.31 -2.45
C PRO A 21 4.50 -17.68 -3.52
N GLN A 22 3.98 -16.78 -4.36
CA GLN A 22 4.69 -16.18 -5.49
C GLN A 22 4.95 -14.69 -5.25
N PHE A 23 5.97 -14.14 -5.93
CA PHE A 23 6.18 -12.70 -5.97
C PHE A 23 5.06 -12.04 -6.77
N GLN A 24 4.61 -10.89 -6.29
CA GLN A 24 3.62 -10.07 -6.97
C GLN A 24 4.15 -8.65 -7.17
N ILE A 25 3.81 -8.07 -8.30
CA ILE A 25 4.02 -6.64 -8.55
C ILE A 25 2.66 -5.98 -8.38
N VAL A 26 2.56 -5.01 -7.49
CA VAL A 26 1.38 -4.17 -7.38
C VAL A 26 1.59 -2.87 -8.11
N ARG A 27 0.56 -2.39 -8.80
CA ARG A 27 0.60 -1.15 -9.57
C ARG A 27 -0.67 -0.34 -9.37
N ILE A 28 -0.58 0.97 -9.53
CA ILE A 28 -1.77 1.81 -9.73
C ILE A 28 -1.54 2.65 -10.98
N SER A 29 -2.39 2.48 -11.97
CA SER A 29 -2.29 3.18 -13.26
C SER A 29 -3.49 4.09 -13.56
N ASN A 30 -4.59 3.94 -12.81
CA ASN A 30 -5.85 4.66 -13.07
C ASN A 30 -5.85 6.12 -12.61
N ILE A 31 -4.81 6.57 -11.91
CA ILE A 31 -4.65 7.97 -11.48
C ILE A 31 -3.66 8.68 -12.41
N PRO A 32 -4.09 9.71 -13.16
CA PRO A 32 -3.23 10.42 -14.10
C PRO A 32 -2.08 11.13 -13.38
N HIS A 33 -0.90 11.12 -13.99
CA HIS A 33 0.32 11.75 -13.47
C HIS A 33 0.81 11.21 -12.10
N TRP A 34 0.33 10.04 -11.69
CA TRP A 34 0.80 9.37 -10.49
C TRP A 34 1.39 7.99 -10.83
N PHE A 35 2.65 7.77 -10.46
CA PHE A 35 3.33 6.50 -10.68
C PHE A 35 3.47 5.74 -9.36
N PHE A 36 2.90 4.54 -9.31
CA PHE A 36 3.05 3.63 -8.19
C PHE A 36 3.21 2.19 -8.69
N GLU A 37 4.34 1.58 -8.32
CA GLU A 37 4.67 0.19 -8.62
C GLU A 37 5.60 -0.35 -7.53
N ARG A 38 5.27 -1.50 -6.92
CA ARG A 38 6.06 -2.12 -5.84
C ARG A 38 5.98 -3.64 -5.90
N THR A 39 7.06 -4.31 -5.49
CA THR A 39 7.08 -5.77 -5.32
C THR A 39 6.60 -6.17 -3.93
N VAL A 40 5.74 -7.18 -3.83
CA VAL A 40 5.26 -7.79 -2.60
C VAL A 40 5.74 -9.23 -2.55
N ILE A 41 6.51 -9.56 -1.52
CA ILE A 41 7.06 -10.91 -1.32
C ILE A 41 5.95 -11.92 -1.00
N PRO A 42 6.18 -13.22 -1.26
CA PRO A 42 5.28 -14.29 -0.82
C PRO A 42 4.91 -14.16 0.66
N HIS A 43 3.62 -14.28 0.98
CA HIS A 43 3.08 -14.14 2.35
C HIS A 43 3.39 -12.80 3.05
N GLY A 44 3.90 -11.81 2.31
CA GLY A 44 4.23 -10.48 2.81
C GLY A 44 3.10 -9.48 2.69
N TYR A 45 3.33 -8.27 3.18
CA TYR A 45 2.42 -7.15 3.00
C TYR A 45 3.17 -5.86 2.67
N ILE A 46 2.45 -4.90 2.13
CA ILE A 46 2.93 -3.53 1.97
C ILE A 46 1.94 -2.55 2.57
N LEU A 47 2.47 -1.41 2.99
CA LEU A 47 1.73 -0.26 3.45
C LEU A 47 2.03 0.90 2.50
N PHE A 48 1.01 1.62 2.07
CA PHE A 48 1.17 2.69 1.09
C PHE A 48 0.05 3.74 1.20
N ASP A 49 0.36 4.96 0.76
CA ASP A 49 -0.65 6.00 0.58
C ASP A 49 -1.19 5.94 -0.85
N ALA A 50 -2.51 5.95 -1.00
CA ALA A 50 -3.17 5.98 -2.30
C ALA A 50 -4.37 6.92 -2.28
N PHE A 51 -4.82 7.36 -3.45
CA PHE A 51 -6.06 8.11 -3.55
C PHE A 51 -7.26 7.18 -3.32
N GLN A 52 -8.36 7.70 -2.77
CA GLN A 52 -9.56 6.91 -2.47
C GLN A 52 -10.16 6.22 -3.72
N ASP A 53 -10.03 6.85 -4.88
CA ASP A 53 -10.46 6.40 -6.20
C ASP A 53 -9.39 5.58 -6.95
N ALA A 54 -8.23 5.34 -6.34
CA ALA A 54 -7.20 4.48 -6.91
C ALA A 54 -7.60 3.00 -6.93
N GLN A 55 -7.08 2.27 -7.90
CA GLN A 55 -7.26 0.84 -8.08
C GLN A 55 -5.90 0.15 -8.07
N LEU A 56 -5.69 -0.77 -7.13
CA LEU A 56 -4.49 -1.57 -6.99
C LEU A 56 -4.55 -2.78 -7.92
N GLU A 57 -3.80 -2.71 -9.01
CA GLU A 57 -3.57 -3.83 -9.92
C GLU A 57 -2.58 -4.82 -9.31
N LEU A 58 -2.90 -6.11 -9.37
CA LEU A 58 -2.03 -7.20 -8.96
C LEU A 58 -1.50 -7.92 -10.19
N HIS A 59 -0.19 -7.92 -10.39
CA HIS A 59 0.48 -8.62 -11.47
C HIS A 59 1.27 -9.79 -10.89
N THR A 60 0.89 -11.02 -11.24
CA THR A 60 1.61 -12.24 -10.84
C THR A 60 2.62 -12.61 -11.91
N SER A 61 3.81 -13.03 -11.49
CA SER A 61 4.85 -13.53 -12.40
C SER A 61 4.83 -15.06 -12.41
N THR A 62 4.33 -15.66 -13.49
CA THR A 62 4.40 -17.12 -13.69
C THR A 62 5.46 -17.42 -14.72
N MET A 63 6.70 -17.66 -14.25
CA MET A 63 7.94 -18.12 -14.94
C MET A 63 8.32 -17.54 -16.32
N MET A 64 7.44 -16.90 -17.08
CA MET A 64 7.64 -16.38 -18.43
C MET A 64 6.78 -15.14 -18.74
N ASP A 65 5.69 -14.87 -18.01
CA ASP A 65 4.85 -13.68 -18.22
C ASP A 65 4.39 -13.03 -16.91
N SER A 66 4.17 -11.72 -16.94
CA SER A 66 3.39 -11.00 -15.93
C SER A 66 1.95 -10.85 -16.42
N ILE A 67 1.00 -11.44 -15.72
CA ILE A 67 -0.42 -11.34 -16.05
C ILE A 67 -1.08 -10.49 -14.96
N LEU A 68 -1.87 -9.49 -15.37
CA LEU A 68 -2.79 -8.79 -14.49
C LEU A 68 -3.77 -9.82 -13.93
N SER A 69 -3.56 -10.21 -12.68
CA SER A 69 -4.33 -11.24 -12.02
C SER A 69 -5.60 -10.68 -11.39
N ASP A 70 -5.56 -9.44 -10.90
CA ASP A 70 -6.70 -8.83 -10.21
C ASP A 70 -6.57 -7.29 -10.15
N THR A 71 -7.66 -6.61 -9.82
CA THR A 71 -7.71 -5.17 -9.58
C THR A 71 -8.60 -4.87 -8.36
N ILE A 72 -7.99 -4.33 -7.30
CA ILE A 72 -8.65 -4.10 -6.02
C ILE A 72 -8.79 -2.58 -5.78
N PRO A 73 -10.01 -2.04 -5.61
CA PRO A 73 -10.21 -0.65 -5.21
C PRO A 73 -9.48 -0.33 -3.89
N CYS A 74 -8.65 0.73 -3.86
CA CYS A 74 -7.87 1.08 -2.67
C CYS A 74 -8.72 1.39 -1.44
N ILE A 75 -9.97 1.83 -1.63
CA ILE A 75 -10.94 2.02 -0.53
C ILE A 75 -11.17 0.72 0.28
N GLN A 76 -11.05 -0.45 -0.34
CA GLN A 76 -11.21 -1.74 0.34
C GLN A 76 -9.96 -2.15 1.13
N LEU A 77 -8.83 -1.46 0.90
CA LEU A 77 -7.54 -1.75 1.50
C LEU A 77 -7.21 -0.81 2.67
N ILE A 78 -8.15 0.04 3.10
CA ILE A 78 -7.90 1.02 4.18
C ILE A 78 -7.39 0.31 5.43
N GLN A 79 -6.22 0.73 5.91
CA GLN A 79 -5.66 0.31 7.17
C GLN A 79 -6.34 1.07 8.30
N THR A 80 -7.05 0.34 9.17
CA THR A 80 -7.79 0.89 10.32
C THR A 80 -6.89 1.36 11.45
N HIS A 81 -5.65 0.84 11.50
CA HIS A 81 -4.68 1.21 12.53
C HIS A 81 -3.84 2.40 12.06
N PRO A 82 -3.57 3.38 12.95
CA PRO A 82 -2.74 4.54 12.61
C PRO A 82 -1.34 4.09 12.18
N ARG A 83 -0.70 4.87 11.30
CA ARG A 83 0.70 4.66 10.91
C ARG A 83 1.57 4.58 12.15
N GLN A 84 1.95 3.37 12.53
CA GLN A 84 3.00 3.19 13.52
C GLN A 84 4.31 3.41 12.78
N ASN A 85 4.88 4.60 12.92
CA ASN A 85 6.24 4.84 12.48
C ASN A 85 7.12 3.84 13.23
N GLN A 86 7.83 2.95 12.51
CA GLN A 86 8.66 1.91 13.11
C GLN A 86 9.67 2.48 14.14
N THR A 87 10.15 3.71 13.91
CA THR A 87 10.97 4.47 14.86
C THR A 87 10.24 4.75 16.19
N SER A 88 8.95 5.07 16.15
CA SER A 88 8.15 5.34 17.35
C SER A 88 7.93 4.09 18.18
N GLN A 89 7.81 2.93 17.55
CA GLN A 89 7.64 1.66 18.25
C GLN A 89 8.95 1.20 18.89
N PHE A 90 10.08 1.36 18.20
CA PHE A 90 11.40 1.12 18.79
C PHE A 90 11.68 2.00 20.01
N VAL A 91 11.45 3.31 19.91
CA VAL A 91 11.64 4.24 21.05
C VAL A 91 10.70 3.91 22.21
N LYS A 92 9.44 3.55 21.93
CA LYS A 92 8.50 3.11 22.96
C LYS A 92 8.96 1.83 23.66
N ASN A 93 9.49 0.87 22.90
CA ASN A 93 10.00 -0.38 23.45
C ASN A 93 11.22 -0.13 24.35
N ILE A 94 12.14 0.77 23.98
CA ILE A 94 13.27 1.19 24.84
C ILE A 94 12.77 1.94 26.08
N ALA A 95 11.84 2.88 25.94
CA ALA A 95 11.33 3.65 27.07
C ALA A 95 10.62 2.76 28.09
N GLN A 96 9.98 1.68 27.65
CA GLN A 96 9.33 0.70 28.52
C GLN A 96 10.35 -0.06 29.40
N GLU A 97 11.53 -0.40 28.86
CA GLU A 97 12.60 -1.08 29.62
C GLU A 97 13.22 -0.19 30.72
N LEU A 98 13.33 1.13 30.48
CA LEU A 98 13.90 2.09 31.43
C LEU A 98 12.97 2.45 32.60
N LEU A 99 11.68 2.14 32.53
CA LEU A 99 10.69 2.43 33.58
C LEU A 99 10.39 1.21 34.47
N THR A 100 10.90 0.03 34.10
CA THR A 100 10.79 -1.21 34.89
C THR A 100 12.11 -1.63 35.55
N GLY A 101 13.13 -0.76 35.53
CA GLY A 101 14.42 -0.92 36.20
C GLY A 101 14.55 0.00 37.41
#